data_AF-A0AAV3NMP9-F1
#
_entry.id   AF-A0AAV3NMP9-F1
#
_cell.length_a   1.000
_cell.length_b   1.000
_cell.length_c   1.000
_cell.angle_alpha   90.00
_cell.angle_beta   90.00
_cell.angle_gamma   90.00
#
_symmetry.space_group_name_H-M   'P 1'
#
loop_
_entity.id
_entity.type
_entity.pdbx_description
1 polymer ?
#
loop_
_entity_poly.entity_id
_entity_poly.type
_entity_poly.pdbx_seq_one_letter_code
_entity_poly.pdbx_strand_id
1 'polypeptide(L)'
;MATASVTFKSREDHRKQLELEEARKAGLAPAEVDEDGKEINPHIPQYMSSAPWYLNAERPSLKHQRKWKSDPNYTKAWYDRGAKIYQADKFRKGACTNCGAMTHEAKFCMDRPRRIGAKYLEKNIAPDEKIETFELDYDGKRDRWNGYDASQYVHVIERYEARDEARKKFLKEQQLKKLEEKNNNKEEEGEASDDEDFEDALKVDEAKVDESKQMDFAKVEKRVRTTGGGSTGTVRNLRIREDTAKYLLNLDVNSAYYDPKTRSMREDPLPDMDPNEKFYAGDNQNRLSGQALDFKQLNVHAWEAFEKGHDVHIQAAPSQAELLHKNYKVNKDKLKSHSKETIMEKYGNAAVEEPLPRELLLGQSEKEVEYDRAGRVIKGQEMALPKSKYEEDVFINNHNSVWGSWWKDHQWGYKCCHSTVRNSYCTGAAGIEAAAAVEDLMKANIAKKETSQDAPTPTDLKKHVTWGTDVPDDLILDDEKLAESLKKEDERRREERDERKRKYNVKWNDEVTQEDMEAYRMKKIHHDDPMKDFLH
;
A
#
# COMPACT_ATOMS: atom_id res chain seq x y z
N MET A 1 -40.33 33.48 -59.83
CA MET A 1 -39.19 34.36 -59.57
C MET A 1 -39.06 34.54 -58.07
N ALA A 2 -38.13 33.85 -57.42
CA ALA A 2 -37.84 34.01 -55.99
C ALA A 2 -36.41 34.52 -55.87
N THR A 3 -36.26 35.82 -55.65
CA THR A 3 -34.98 36.47 -55.45
C THR A 3 -34.50 36.13 -54.04
N ALA A 4 -33.55 35.20 -53.91
CA ALA A 4 -32.79 35.06 -52.67
C ALA A 4 -32.07 36.38 -52.42
N SER A 5 -32.47 37.10 -51.37
CA SER A 5 -31.85 38.35 -50.96
C SER A 5 -30.48 38.06 -50.36
N VAL A 6 -29.47 37.89 -51.21
CA VAL A 6 -28.07 37.99 -50.79
C VAL A 6 -27.87 39.45 -50.41
N THR A 7 -27.95 39.74 -49.11
CA THR A 7 -27.65 41.06 -48.57
C THR A 7 -26.19 41.37 -48.88
N PHE A 8 -25.96 42.35 -49.76
CA PHE A 8 -24.62 42.87 -50.02
C PHE A 8 -24.07 43.44 -48.70
N LYS A 9 -23.12 42.74 -48.09
CA LYS A 9 -22.45 43.19 -46.87
C LYS A 9 -21.55 44.38 -47.22
N SER A 10 -21.55 45.42 -46.38
CA SER A 10 -20.58 46.50 -46.50
C SER A 10 -19.15 45.95 -46.41
N ARG A 11 -18.17 46.61 -47.03
CA ARG A 11 -16.76 46.24 -46.92
C ARG A 11 -16.31 46.18 -45.45
N GLU A 12 -16.86 47.05 -44.62
CA GLU A 12 -16.63 47.06 -43.17
C GLU A 12 -17.22 45.84 -42.48
N ASP A 13 -18.42 45.40 -42.85
CA ASP A 13 -19.07 44.23 -42.27
C ASP A 13 -18.41 42.92 -42.72
N HIS A 14 -17.94 42.86 -43.96
CA HIS A 14 -17.15 41.73 -44.45
C HIS A 14 -15.82 41.61 -43.70
N ARG A 15 -15.16 42.75 -43.46
CA ARG A 15 -13.93 42.79 -42.65
C ARG A 15 -14.20 42.35 -41.21
N LYS A 16 -15.25 42.87 -40.58
CA LYS A 16 -15.67 42.45 -39.23
C LYS A 16 -15.97 40.94 -39.17
N GLN A 17 -16.58 40.36 -40.19
CA GLN A 17 -16.85 38.92 -40.22
C GLN A 17 -15.58 38.09 -40.35
N LEU A 18 -14.63 38.49 -41.20
CA LEU A 18 -13.32 37.82 -41.28
C LEU A 18 -12.55 37.91 -39.97
N GLU A 19 -12.48 39.10 -39.38
CA GLU A 19 -11.82 39.31 -38.07
C GLU A 19 -12.50 38.48 -36.96
N LEU A 20 -13.83 38.35 -37.01
CA LEU A 20 -14.60 37.54 -36.09
C LEU A 20 -14.36 36.03 -36.32
N GLU A 21 -14.30 35.57 -37.57
CA GLU A 21 -13.95 34.19 -37.91
C GLU A 21 -12.51 33.83 -37.50
N GLU A 22 -11.56 34.75 -37.67
CA GLU A 22 -10.18 34.60 -37.20
C GLU A 22 -10.11 34.55 -35.68
N ALA A 23 -10.83 35.44 -34.99
CA ALA A 23 -10.95 35.43 -33.54
C ALA A 23 -11.60 34.12 -33.03
N ARG A 24 -12.61 33.59 -33.75
CA ARG A 24 -13.23 32.30 -33.44
C ARG A 24 -12.26 31.13 -33.64
N LYS A 25 -11.50 31.11 -34.74
CA LYS A 25 -10.45 30.11 -35.00
C LYS A 25 -9.32 30.19 -33.97
N ALA A 26 -9.04 31.38 -33.45
CA ALA A 26 -8.09 31.59 -32.36
C ALA A 26 -8.67 31.24 -30.98
N GLY A 27 -9.96 30.92 -30.87
CA GLY A 27 -10.64 30.65 -29.59
C GLY A 27 -10.88 31.88 -28.71
N LEU A 28 -10.70 33.09 -29.25
CA LEU A 28 -10.95 34.36 -28.56
C LEU A 28 -12.44 34.75 -28.58
N ALA A 29 -13.16 34.32 -29.61
CA ALA A 29 -14.59 34.57 -29.77
C ALA A 29 -15.39 33.25 -29.73
N PRO A 30 -16.63 33.26 -29.17
CA PRO A 30 -17.45 32.07 -29.11
C PRO A 30 -17.84 31.56 -30.50
N ALA A 31 -17.98 30.25 -30.62
CA ALA A 31 -18.41 29.58 -31.84
C ALA A 31 -19.79 30.06 -32.31
N GLU A 32 -20.06 29.93 -33.60
CA GLU A 32 -21.38 30.23 -34.14
C GLU A 32 -22.38 29.16 -33.73
N VAL A 33 -23.61 29.54 -33.38
CA VAL A 33 -24.64 28.60 -32.92
C VAL A 33 -25.65 28.38 -34.04
N ASP A 34 -25.90 27.12 -34.38
CA ASP A 34 -26.90 26.68 -35.36
C ASP A 34 -28.34 26.93 -34.84
N GLU A 35 -29.34 26.79 -35.69
CA GLU A 35 -30.77 26.87 -35.37
C GLU A 35 -31.19 25.90 -34.24
N ASP A 36 -30.52 24.74 -34.14
CA ASP A 36 -30.77 23.72 -33.11
C ASP A 36 -30.01 23.99 -31.80
N GLY A 37 -29.33 25.14 -31.68
CA GLY A 37 -28.54 25.49 -30.50
C GLY A 37 -27.18 24.78 -30.41
N LYS A 38 -26.72 24.14 -31.50
CA LYS A 38 -25.42 23.45 -31.55
C LYS A 38 -24.32 24.37 -32.03
N GLU A 39 -23.17 24.32 -31.38
CA GLU A 39 -21.99 25.08 -31.79
C GLU A 39 -21.39 24.52 -33.09
N ILE A 40 -21.17 25.40 -34.07
CA ILE A 40 -20.49 25.10 -35.32
C ILE A 40 -19.00 25.35 -35.11
N ASN A 41 -18.20 24.29 -35.28
CA ASN A 41 -16.75 24.40 -35.16
C ASN A 41 -16.18 25.44 -36.16
N PRO A 42 -15.51 26.51 -35.69
CA PRO A 42 -14.95 27.57 -36.55
C PRO A 42 -13.89 27.12 -37.55
N HIS A 43 -13.30 25.93 -37.36
CA HIS A 43 -12.33 25.34 -38.28
C HIS A 43 -12.99 24.61 -39.46
N ILE A 44 -14.32 24.45 -39.47
CA ILE A 44 -15.04 23.96 -40.64
C ILE A 44 -14.92 25.01 -41.75
N PRO A 45 -14.43 24.65 -42.95
CA PRO A 45 -14.37 25.59 -44.06
C PRO A 45 -15.73 26.20 -44.39
N GLN A 46 -15.75 27.49 -44.74
CA GLN A 46 -16.98 28.26 -44.96
C GLN A 46 -17.92 27.64 -46.01
N TYR A 47 -17.37 27.00 -47.05
CA TYR A 47 -18.16 26.30 -48.08
C TYR A 47 -18.91 25.05 -47.56
N MET A 48 -18.51 24.48 -46.41
CA MET A 48 -19.22 23.35 -45.79
C MET A 48 -20.25 23.81 -44.75
N SER A 49 -20.02 24.95 -44.08
CA SER A 49 -20.92 25.51 -43.07
C SER A 49 -22.02 26.37 -43.67
N SER A 50 -21.77 27.02 -44.81
CA SER A 50 -22.77 27.79 -45.55
C SER A 50 -23.79 26.86 -46.21
N ALA A 51 -25.05 26.98 -45.78
CA ALA A 51 -26.15 26.28 -46.43
C ALA A 51 -26.37 26.85 -47.85
N PRO A 52 -26.39 26.00 -48.89
CA PRO A 52 -26.70 26.43 -50.25
C PRO A 52 -28.08 27.09 -50.38
N TRP A 53 -28.21 28.04 -51.30
CA TRP A 53 -29.42 28.85 -51.50
C TRP A 53 -30.71 28.03 -51.70
N TYR A 54 -30.63 26.84 -52.31
CA TYR A 54 -31.80 25.99 -52.58
C TYR A 54 -32.36 25.29 -51.33
N LEU A 55 -31.68 25.37 -50.19
CA LEU A 55 -32.15 24.86 -48.90
C LEU A 55 -32.84 25.94 -48.05
N ASN A 56 -32.84 27.21 -48.51
CA ASN A 56 -33.49 28.35 -47.87
C ASN A 56 -33.25 28.48 -46.35
N ALA A 57 -32.04 28.15 -45.88
CA ALA A 57 -31.68 28.37 -44.48
C ALA A 57 -31.29 29.85 -44.27
N GLU A 58 -31.89 30.50 -43.27
CA GLU A 58 -31.60 31.90 -42.93
C GLU A 58 -30.33 32.05 -42.07
N ARG A 59 -29.90 30.95 -41.42
CA ARG A 59 -28.70 30.88 -40.57
C ARG A 59 -27.71 29.82 -41.07
N PRO A 60 -26.40 29.98 -40.80
CA PRO A 60 -25.43 28.91 -41.03
C PRO A 60 -25.83 27.65 -40.25
N SER A 61 -25.93 26.52 -40.94
CA SER A 61 -26.38 25.26 -40.36
C SER A 61 -25.67 24.08 -40.98
N LEU A 62 -25.38 23.05 -40.17
CA LEU A 62 -24.75 21.81 -40.68
C LEU A 62 -25.78 20.75 -41.10
N LYS A 63 -27.08 21.06 -41.02
CA LYS A 63 -28.19 20.14 -41.37
C LYS A 63 -28.08 19.60 -42.79
N HIS A 64 -27.64 20.43 -43.73
CA HIS A 64 -27.50 20.04 -45.14
C HIS A 64 -26.36 19.05 -45.41
N GLN A 65 -25.37 18.98 -44.51
CA GLN A 65 -24.29 18.00 -44.56
C GLN A 65 -24.72 16.64 -43.94
N ARG A 66 -25.83 16.62 -43.19
CA ARG A 66 -26.39 15.37 -42.67
C ARG A 66 -27.07 14.60 -43.79
N LYS A 67 -27.07 13.29 -43.66
CA LYS A 67 -27.70 12.38 -44.62
C LYS A 67 -29.20 12.65 -44.70
N TRP A 68 -29.66 13.20 -45.83
CA TRP A 68 -31.07 13.59 -46.06
C TRP A 68 -31.96 12.43 -46.50
N LYS A 69 -31.39 11.42 -47.18
CA LYS A 69 -32.07 10.15 -47.46
C LYS A 69 -31.77 9.19 -46.32
N SER A 70 -32.76 8.88 -45.48
CA SER A 70 -32.65 7.72 -44.59
C SER A 70 -32.29 6.50 -45.43
N ASP A 71 -31.44 5.60 -44.91
CA ASP A 71 -31.24 4.32 -45.57
C ASP A 71 -32.59 3.65 -45.83
N PRO A 72 -32.77 2.94 -46.96
CA PRO A 72 -33.89 2.04 -47.11
C PRO A 72 -33.98 1.20 -45.84
N ASN A 73 -35.18 1.03 -45.29
CA ASN A 73 -35.35 0.23 -44.09
C ASN A 73 -35.14 -1.24 -44.48
N TYR A 74 -33.87 -1.67 -44.56
CA TYR A 74 -33.50 -3.02 -44.92
C TYR A 74 -34.10 -3.97 -43.90
N THR A 75 -34.97 -4.85 -44.39
CA THR A 75 -35.68 -5.78 -43.52
C THR A 75 -34.70 -6.83 -43.01
N LYS A 76 -34.70 -7.11 -41.71
CA LYS A 76 -34.01 -8.30 -41.18
C LYS A 76 -34.79 -9.60 -41.39
N ALA A 77 -36.01 -9.50 -41.93
CA ALA A 77 -36.83 -10.63 -42.28
C ALA A 77 -36.21 -11.39 -43.46
N TRP A 78 -36.41 -12.70 -43.45
CA TRP A 78 -36.02 -13.60 -44.53
C TRP A 78 -37.25 -14.33 -45.06
N TYR A 79 -37.14 -14.89 -46.26
CA TYR A 79 -38.21 -15.63 -46.91
C TYR A 79 -38.72 -16.79 -46.05
N ASP A 80 -40.04 -16.86 -45.88
CA ASP A 80 -40.72 -17.97 -45.21
C ASP A 80 -40.65 -19.25 -46.09
N ARG A 81 -39.58 -20.03 -45.95
CA ARG A 81 -39.38 -21.25 -46.75
C ARG A 81 -40.46 -22.29 -46.43
N GLY A 82 -41.20 -22.70 -47.46
CA GLY A 82 -42.22 -23.75 -47.34
C GLY A 82 -43.56 -23.30 -46.75
N ALA A 83 -43.74 -21.99 -46.50
CA ALA A 83 -45.03 -21.46 -46.09
C ALA A 83 -46.06 -21.57 -47.22
N LYS A 84 -47.22 -22.13 -46.87
CA LYS A 84 -48.35 -22.39 -47.76
C LYS A 84 -49.52 -21.51 -47.34
N ILE A 85 -50.16 -20.85 -48.30
CA ILE A 85 -51.26 -19.93 -48.01
C ILE A 85 -52.61 -20.65 -48.14
N TYR A 86 -52.90 -21.15 -49.35
CA TYR A 86 -54.24 -21.66 -49.69
C TYR A 86 -54.15 -22.93 -50.52
N GLN A 87 -54.94 -23.95 -50.17
CA GLN A 87 -55.06 -25.18 -50.95
C GLN A 87 -56.44 -25.22 -51.61
N ALA A 88 -56.48 -25.37 -52.92
CA ALA A 88 -57.72 -25.51 -53.68
C ALA A 88 -58.08 -26.98 -53.87
N ASP A 89 -59.37 -27.31 -53.77
CA ASP A 89 -59.87 -28.67 -54.04
C ASP A 89 -60.15 -28.92 -55.53
N LYS A 90 -60.25 -27.86 -56.33
CA LYS A 90 -60.51 -27.90 -57.77
C LYS A 90 -59.50 -27.08 -58.54
N PHE A 91 -59.25 -27.50 -59.79
CA PHE A 91 -58.31 -26.81 -60.66
C PHE A 91 -58.83 -25.40 -60.99
N ARG A 92 -57.99 -24.38 -60.76
CA ARG A 92 -58.29 -22.98 -61.08
C ARG A 92 -57.70 -22.60 -62.43
N LYS A 93 -58.41 -21.77 -63.20
CA LYS A 93 -57.90 -21.25 -64.47
C LYS A 93 -56.68 -20.38 -64.21
N GLY A 94 -55.57 -20.66 -64.90
CA GLY A 94 -54.28 -20.00 -64.67
C GLY A 94 -53.33 -20.75 -63.74
N ALA A 95 -53.79 -21.84 -63.11
CA ALA A 95 -52.94 -22.67 -62.28
C ALA A 95 -51.99 -23.54 -63.13
N CYS A 96 -50.88 -23.94 -62.52
CA CYS A 96 -49.93 -24.88 -63.09
C CYS A 96 -50.66 -26.15 -63.57
N THR A 97 -50.48 -26.50 -64.85
CA THR A 97 -51.15 -27.66 -65.44
C THR A 97 -50.74 -28.98 -64.83
N ASN A 98 -49.55 -29.03 -64.20
CA ASN A 98 -48.99 -30.20 -63.54
C ASN A 98 -49.53 -30.40 -62.11
N CYS A 99 -49.32 -29.42 -61.22
CA CYS A 99 -49.62 -29.55 -59.78
C CYS A 99 -50.90 -28.82 -59.33
N GLY A 100 -51.38 -27.82 -60.07
CA GLY A 100 -52.57 -27.05 -59.73
C GLY A 100 -52.37 -25.84 -58.79
N ALA A 101 -51.13 -25.49 -58.43
CA ALA A 101 -50.81 -24.24 -57.72
C ALA A 101 -50.86 -23.02 -58.66
N MET A 102 -51.23 -21.84 -58.16
CA MET A 102 -51.32 -20.60 -58.95
C MET A 102 -50.02 -19.78 -58.96
N THR A 103 -49.04 -20.11 -58.13
CA THR A 103 -47.84 -19.29 -57.93
C THR A 103 -46.80 -19.42 -59.04
N HIS A 104 -46.84 -20.50 -59.81
CA HIS A 104 -45.85 -20.81 -60.84
C HIS A 104 -46.46 -21.50 -62.07
N GLU A 105 -45.73 -21.47 -63.19
CA GLU A 105 -46.10 -22.19 -64.41
C GLU A 105 -45.62 -23.65 -64.41
N ALA A 106 -46.16 -24.48 -65.32
CA ALA A 106 -45.79 -25.89 -65.44
C ALA A 106 -44.30 -26.15 -65.71
N LYS A 107 -43.59 -25.21 -66.35
CA LYS A 107 -42.15 -25.32 -66.61
C LYS A 107 -41.30 -25.15 -65.34
N PHE A 108 -41.75 -24.33 -64.40
CA PHE A 108 -41.06 -24.02 -63.14
C PHE A 108 -41.65 -24.81 -61.96
N CYS A 109 -42.44 -25.84 -62.25
CA CYS A 109 -43.10 -26.65 -61.24
C CYS A 109 -42.07 -27.48 -60.48
N MET A 110 -42.07 -27.37 -59.14
CA MET A 110 -41.20 -28.15 -58.26
C MET A 110 -41.69 -29.60 -58.10
N ASP A 111 -42.98 -29.85 -58.35
CA ASP A 111 -43.53 -31.19 -58.37
C ASP A 111 -43.05 -31.94 -59.62
N ARG A 112 -42.78 -33.24 -59.43
CA ARG A 112 -42.41 -34.14 -60.52
C ARG A 112 -43.44 -34.05 -61.67
N PRO A 113 -43.00 -33.89 -62.94
CA PRO A 113 -43.90 -33.86 -64.09
C PRO A 113 -44.79 -35.11 -64.14
N ARG A 114 -46.11 -34.92 -64.04
CA ARG A 114 -47.11 -35.99 -64.07
C ARG A 114 -47.45 -36.31 -65.52
N ARG A 115 -47.66 -37.60 -65.82
CA ARG A 115 -48.11 -38.07 -67.15
C ARG A 115 -49.46 -37.47 -67.54
N ILE A 116 -50.35 -37.32 -66.55
CA ILE A 116 -51.62 -36.62 -66.67
C ILE A 116 -51.63 -35.59 -65.54
N GLY A 117 -51.60 -34.30 -65.91
CA GLY A 117 -51.50 -33.20 -64.95
C GLY A 117 -52.79 -32.93 -64.18
N ALA A 118 -52.68 -32.15 -63.09
CA ALA A 118 -53.80 -31.72 -62.25
C ALA A 118 -54.90 -30.99 -63.04
N LYS A 119 -54.58 -30.37 -64.18
CA LYS A 119 -55.57 -29.74 -65.08
C LYS A 119 -56.66 -30.70 -65.57
N TYR A 120 -56.32 -31.98 -65.77
CA TYR A 120 -57.24 -32.97 -66.35
C TYR A 120 -57.79 -33.95 -65.30
N LEU A 121 -57.03 -34.23 -64.24
CA LEU A 121 -57.45 -35.19 -63.20
C LEU A 121 -58.12 -34.54 -61.99
N GLU A 122 -57.95 -33.23 -61.77
CA GLU A 122 -58.40 -32.46 -60.58
C GLU A 122 -58.04 -33.09 -59.22
N LYS A 123 -57.09 -34.03 -59.21
CA LYS A 123 -56.65 -34.77 -58.02
C LYS A 123 -55.26 -34.33 -57.61
N ASN A 124 -55.03 -34.28 -56.29
CA ASN A 124 -53.77 -33.91 -55.65
C ASN A 124 -53.29 -32.51 -56.09
N ILE A 125 -54.10 -31.49 -55.77
CA ILE A 125 -53.78 -30.09 -56.03
C ILE A 125 -52.83 -29.58 -54.95
N ALA A 126 -51.71 -29.03 -55.40
CA ALA A 126 -50.72 -28.43 -54.52
C ALA A 126 -51.25 -27.10 -53.92
N PRO A 127 -50.92 -26.80 -52.65
CA PRO A 127 -51.20 -25.50 -52.06
C PRO A 127 -50.36 -24.39 -52.70
N ASP A 128 -50.91 -23.18 -52.71
CA ASP A 128 -50.24 -21.97 -53.18
C ASP A 128 -49.12 -21.55 -52.20
N GLU A 129 -47.97 -21.18 -52.75
CA GLU A 129 -46.79 -20.71 -52.01
C GLU A 129 -46.92 -19.22 -51.61
N LYS A 130 -46.25 -18.82 -50.53
CA LYS A 130 -46.12 -17.40 -50.18
C LYS A 130 -44.99 -16.74 -50.97
N ILE A 131 -45.33 -15.77 -51.81
CA ILE A 131 -44.35 -14.98 -52.58
C ILE A 131 -44.05 -13.70 -51.81
N GLU A 132 -42.80 -13.52 -51.41
CA GLU A 132 -42.30 -12.33 -50.73
C GLU A 132 -41.16 -11.72 -51.53
N THR A 133 -40.95 -10.41 -51.40
CA THR A 133 -39.82 -9.70 -52.00
C THR A 133 -39.22 -8.75 -50.98
N PHE A 134 -37.92 -8.90 -50.70
CA PHE A 134 -37.20 -8.08 -49.74
C PHE A 134 -36.08 -7.30 -50.42
N GLU A 135 -35.89 -6.06 -50.01
CA GLU A 135 -34.69 -5.28 -50.31
C GLU A 135 -33.73 -5.41 -49.13
N LEU A 136 -32.56 -5.97 -49.40
CA LEU A 136 -31.53 -6.29 -48.41
C LEU A 136 -30.20 -5.62 -48.78
N ASP A 137 -29.41 -5.34 -47.76
CA ASP A 137 -28.03 -4.87 -47.89
C ASP A 137 -27.10 -5.90 -48.54
N TYR A 138 -25.89 -5.47 -48.90
CA TYR A 138 -24.83 -6.36 -49.44
C TYR A 138 -24.52 -7.52 -48.47
N ASP A 139 -24.36 -7.21 -47.19
CA ASP A 139 -24.12 -8.20 -46.13
C ASP A 139 -25.40 -9.00 -45.86
N GLY A 140 -26.56 -8.32 -45.80
CA GLY A 140 -27.86 -8.97 -45.62
C GLY A 140 -28.17 -10.02 -46.69
N LYS A 141 -27.78 -9.83 -47.97
CA LYS A 141 -27.95 -10.84 -49.02
C LYS A 141 -27.01 -12.04 -48.88
N ARG A 142 -25.83 -11.83 -48.30
CA ARG A 142 -24.77 -12.85 -48.20
C ARG A 142 -24.64 -13.48 -46.83
N ASP A 143 -25.46 -13.05 -45.87
CA ASP A 143 -25.46 -13.66 -44.56
C ASP A 143 -25.83 -15.14 -44.67
N ARG A 144 -24.90 -15.98 -44.21
CA ARG A 144 -25.05 -17.43 -44.18
C ARG A 144 -26.18 -17.86 -43.26
N TRP A 145 -26.46 -17.07 -42.23
CA TRP A 145 -27.44 -17.38 -41.19
C TRP A 145 -28.82 -16.76 -41.47
N ASN A 146 -29.07 -16.34 -42.71
CA ASN A 146 -30.37 -15.88 -43.14
C ASN A 146 -31.46 -16.96 -42.98
N GLY A 147 -32.52 -16.63 -42.24
CA GLY A 147 -33.61 -17.55 -41.91
C GLY A 147 -33.24 -18.60 -40.87
N TYR A 148 -32.18 -18.38 -40.07
CA TYR A 148 -31.85 -19.24 -38.94
C TYR A 148 -32.90 -19.13 -37.83
N ASP A 149 -33.47 -20.27 -37.45
CA ASP A 149 -34.38 -20.35 -36.30
C ASP A 149 -33.56 -20.54 -35.01
N ALA A 150 -33.65 -19.55 -34.11
CA ALA A 150 -32.95 -19.58 -32.83
C ALA A 150 -33.35 -20.78 -31.96
N SER A 151 -34.55 -21.34 -32.15
CA SER A 151 -35.01 -22.53 -31.42
C SER A 151 -34.16 -23.77 -31.75
N GLN A 152 -33.61 -23.86 -32.97
CA GLN A 152 -32.77 -24.99 -33.38
C GLN A 152 -31.43 -25.04 -32.66
N TYR A 153 -31.00 -23.94 -32.02
CA TYR A 153 -29.79 -23.92 -31.21
C TYR A 153 -29.87 -24.86 -30.00
N VAL A 154 -31.09 -25.25 -29.58
CA VAL A 154 -31.30 -26.24 -28.52
C VAL A 154 -30.60 -27.58 -28.85
N HIS A 155 -30.58 -28.03 -30.10
CA HIS A 155 -29.85 -29.25 -30.50
C HIS A 155 -28.33 -29.14 -30.35
N VAL A 156 -27.79 -27.92 -30.34
CA VAL A 156 -26.37 -27.70 -30.00
C VAL A 156 -26.22 -27.89 -28.49
N ILE A 157 -27.06 -27.24 -27.69
CA ILE A 157 -27.07 -27.34 -26.22
C ILE A 157 -27.17 -28.81 -25.78
N GLU A 158 -28.17 -29.54 -26.28
CA GLU A 158 -28.40 -30.98 -25.97
C GLU A 158 -27.15 -31.84 -26.25
N ARG A 159 -26.42 -31.55 -27.33
CA ARG A 159 -25.18 -32.27 -27.67
C ARG A 159 -24.06 -31.97 -26.68
N TYR A 160 -23.93 -30.73 -26.21
CA TYR A 160 -22.95 -30.36 -25.19
C TYR A 160 -23.33 -30.94 -23.82
N GLU A 161 -24.60 -30.91 -23.45
CA GLU A 161 -25.10 -31.53 -22.21
C GLU A 161 -24.83 -33.05 -22.19
N ALA A 162 -25.15 -33.77 -23.26
CA ALA A 162 -24.85 -35.19 -23.38
C ALA A 162 -23.34 -35.49 -23.29
N ARG A 163 -22.50 -34.61 -23.86
CA ARG A 163 -21.04 -34.71 -23.75
C ARG A 163 -20.56 -34.51 -22.30
N ASP A 164 -21.11 -33.51 -21.61
CA ASP A 164 -20.76 -33.22 -20.21
C ASP A 164 -21.24 -34.33 -19.27
N GLU A 165 -22.40 -34.92 -19.53
CA GLU A 165 -22.89 -36.10 -18.80
C GLU A 165 -21.98 -37.32 -19.00
N ALA A 166 -21.54 -37.58 -20.24
CA ALA A 166 -20.58 -38.65 -20.52
C ALA A 166 -19.24 -38.40 -19.81
N ARG A 167 -18.77 -37.15 -19.79
CA ARG A 167 -17.55 -36.74 -19.06
C ARG A 167 -17.71 -36.98 -17.56
N LYS A 168 -18.85 -36.59 -16.97
CA LYS A 168 -19.16 -36.83 -15.55
C LYS A 168 -19.24 -38.32 -15.21
N LYS A 169 -19.88 -39.14 -16.06
CA LYS A 169 -19.95 -40.60 -15.88
C LYS A 169 -18.56 -41.23 -15.92
N PHE A 170 -17.75 -40.85 -16.91
CA PHE A 170 -16.37 -41.32 -17.03
C PHE A 170 -15.52 -40.97 -15.79
N LEU A 171 -15.63 -39.74 -15.27
CA LEU A 171 -14.94 -39.35 -14.03
C LEU A 171 -15.40 -40.17 -12.82
N LYS A 172 -16.71 -40.43 -12.68
CA LYS A 172 -17.25 -41.28 -11.61
C LYS A 172 -16.76 -42.72 -11.73
N GLU A 173 -16.72 -43.29 -12.94
CA GLU A 173 -16.17 -44.62 -13.19
C GLU A 173 -14.68 -44.70 -12.84
N GLN A 174 -13.89 -43.67 -13.15
CA GLN A 174 -12.49 -43.60 -12.73
C GLN A 174 -12.34 -43.52 -11.21
N GLN A 175 -13.18 -42.76 -10.52
CA GLN A 175 -13.19 -42.70 -9.05
C GLN A 175 -13.54 -44.07 -8.45
N LEU A 176 -14.55 -44.75 -8.99
CA LEU A 176 -14.94 -46.09 -8.55
C LEU A 176 -13.80 -47.10 -8.77
N LYS A 177 -13.16 -47.12 -9.94
CA LYS A 177 -11.99 -47.97 -10.21
C LYS A 177 -10.85 -47.71 -9.23
N LYS A 178 -10.54 -46.44 -8.92
CA LYS A 178 -9.52 -46.08 -7.92
C LYS A 178 -9.90 -46.55 -6.52
N LEU A 179 -11.18 -46.49 -6.14
CA LEU A 179 -11.67 -47.00 -4.87
C LEU A 179 -11.60 -48.54 -4.82
N GLU A 180 -11.94 -49.22 -5.92
CA GLU A 180 -11.80 -50.68 -6.05
C GLU A 180 -10.33 -51.12 -5.97
N GLU A 181 -9.43 -50.43 -6.66
CA GLU A 181 -7.97 -50.66 -6.58
C GLU A 181 -7.44 -50.40 -5.16
N LYS A 182 -7.90 -49.33 -4.49
CA LYS A 182 -7.56 -49.06 -3.07
C LYS A 182 -8.11 -50.12 -2.13
N ASN A 183 -9.33 -50.63 -2.37
CA ASN A 183 -9.92 -51.68 -1.55
C ASN A 183 -9.19 -53.02 -1.75
N ASN A 184 -8.78 -53.33 -2.98
CA ASN A 184 -7.97 -54.51 -3.29
C ASN A 184 -6.54 -54.41 -2.73
N ASN A 185 -5.94 -53.21 -2.68
CA ASN A 185 -4.62 -52.99 -2.07
C ASN A 185 -4.67 -52.87 -0.53
N LYS A 186 -5.83 -52.60 0.07
CA LYS A 186 -6.01 -52.52 1.54
C LYS A 186 -6.09 -53.88 2.23
N GLU A 187 -6.07 -55.00 1.51
CA GLU A 187 -5.93 -56.32 2.12
C GLU A 187 -4.49 -56.65 2.56
N GLU A 188 -3.46 -55.83 2.23
CA GLU A 188 -2.08 -56.10 2.65
C GLU A 188 -1.42 -55.13 3.63
N GLU A 189 -1.72 -53.82 3.71
CA GLU A 189 -1.24 -52.99 4.84
C GLU A 189 -2.22 -51.85 5.17
N GLY A 190 -2.64 -51.81 6.44
CA GLY A 190 -3.55 -50.81 6.96
C GLY A 190 -2.80 -49.59 7.51
N GLU A 191 -2.89 -48.46 6.81
CA GLU A 191 -2.69 -47.14 7.42
C GLU A 191 -3.56 -46.10 6.73
N ALA A 192 -4.40 -45.43 7.53
CA ALA A 192 -5.27 -44.35 7.10
C ALA A 192 -4.51 -43.04 7.12
N SER A 193 -4.33 -42.39 5.96
CA SER A 193 -4.02 -40.95 5.89
C SER A 193 -4.55 -40.32 4.59
N ASP A 194 -5.15 -39.13 4.80
CA ASP A 194 -5.64 -38.08 3.89
C ASP A 194 -6.74 -38.37 2.86
N ASP A 195 -7.96 -38.04 3.30
CA ASP A 195 -9.18 -37.80 2.51
C ASP A 195 -9.34 -36.31 2.10
N GLU A 196 -8.25 -35.60 1.77
CA GLU A 196 -8.33 -34.19 1.31
C GLU A 196 -8.01 -33.99 -0.19
N ASP A 197 -7.57 -35.01 -0.92
CA ASP A 197 -7.15 -34.89 -2.33
C ASP A 197 -8.23 -35.19 -3.38
N PHE A 198 -9.46 -35.56 -2.98
CA PHE A 198 -10.48 -36.06 -3.94
C PHE A 198 -11.48 -35.02 -4.45
N GLU A 199 -11.56 -33.83 -3.86
CA GLU A 199 -12.42 -32.75 -4.38
C GLU A 199 -11.78 -31.92 -5.51
N ASP A 200 -10.46 -31.99 -5.71
CA ASP A 200 -9.76 -31.12 -6.67
C ASP A 200 -9.72 -31.68 -8.12
N ALA A 201 -10.06 -32.96 -8.33
CA ALA A 201 -10.02 -33.56 -9.68
C ALA A 201 -11.15 -33.08 -10.62
N LEU A 202 -12.17 -32.39 -10.09
CA LEU A 202 -13.26 -31.78 -10.88
C LEU A 202 -12.95 -30.33 -11.31
N LYS A 203 -11.85 -29.74 -10.86
CA LYS A 203 -11.47 -28.35 -11.14
C LYS A 203 -10.23 -28.21 -12.03
N VAL A 204 -9.71 -29.32 -12.57
CA VAL A 204 -8.58 -29.35 -13.50
C VAL A 204 -9.06 -29.11 -14.93
N ASP A 205 -9.74 -27.98 -15.15
CA ASP A 205 -9.88 -27.38 -16.47
C ASP A 205 -8.99 -26.12 -16.50
N GLU A 206 -7.82 -26.28 -17.15
CA GLU A 206 -7.02 -25.27 -17.85
C GLU A 206 -6.42 -24.02 -17.15
N ALA A 207 -6.57 -23.77 -15.83
CA ALA A 207 -6.07 -22.50 -15.26
C ALA A 207 -5.31 -22.53 -13.92
N LYS A 208 -4.94 -23.69 -13.38
CA LYS A 208 -4.01 -23.77 -12.24
C LYS A 208 -2.82 -24.65 -12.59
N VAL A 209 -1.81 -24.03 -13.18
CA VAL A 209 -0.45 -24.56 -13.09
C VAL A 209 -0.03 -24.37 -11.65
N ASP A 210 0.07 -25.47 -10.89
CA ASP A 210 0.62 -25.51 -9.54
C ASP A 210 1.84 -24.59 -9.41
N GLU A 211 1.77 -23.63 -8.49
CA GLU A 211 2.88 -22.72 -8.18
C GLU A 211 4.12 -23.47 -7.65
N SER A 212 3.95 -24.70 -7.16
CA SER A 212 5.06 -25.56 -6.74
C SER A 212 5.98 -25.98 -7.90
N LYS A 213 5.51 -25.93 -9.16
CA LYS A 213 6.32 -26.21 -10.37
C LYS A 213 7.06 -24.99 -10.92
N GLN A 214 6.94 -23.83 -10.26
CA GLN A 214 7.56 -22.57 -10.68
C GLN A 214 9.07 -22.49 -10.33
N MET A 215 9.58 -23.37 -9.47
CA MET A 215 10.97 -23.32 -8.99
C MET A 215 12.00 -23.96 -9.96
N ASP A 216 11.55 -24.64 -11.02
CA ASP A 216 12.43 -25.35 -11.96
C ASP A 216 12.85 -24.51 -13.19
N PHE A 217 12.81 -23.18 -13.10
CA PHE A 217 13.16 -22.27 -14.21
C PHE A 217 14.65 -22.24 -14.59
N ALA A 218 15.52 -22.99 -13.89
CA ALA A 218 16.97 -22.97 -14.10
C ALA A 218 17.49 -23.96 -15.17
N LYS A 219 16.65 -24.88 -15.69
CA LYS A 219 17.10 -25.89 -16.66
C LYS A 219 16.38 -25.75 -18.01
N VAL A 220 16.95 -24.93 -18.89
CA VAL A 220 16.50 -24.79 -20.28
C VAL A 220 17.00 -26.00 -21.08
N GLU A 221 16.19 -27.05 -21.17
CA GLU A 221 16.40 -28.11 -22.15
C GLU A 221 15.83 -27.70 -23.54
N LYS A 222 16.48 -28.22 -24.59
CA LYS A 222 16.35 -27.76 -25.98
C LYS A 222 14.91 -27.79 -26.50
N ARG A 223 14.48 -26.65 -27.08
CA ARG A 223 13.24 -26.49 -27.85
C ARG A 223 13.09 -27.55 -28.96
N VAL A 224 12.09 -28.42 -28.83
CA VAL A 224 11.56 -29.20 -29.96
C VAL A 224 10.59 -28.30 -30.72
N ARG A 225 10.87 -28.02 -32.00
CA ARG A 225 9.93 -27.34 -32.90
C ARG A 225 8.84 -28.32 -33.32
N THR A 226 7.62 -28.16 -32.83
CA THR A 226 6.44 -28.76 -33.47
C THR A 226 5.98 -27.86 -34.63
N THR A 227 5.34 -28.46 -35.64
CA THR A 227 4.89 -27.84 -36.90
C THR A 227 3.76 -26.82 -36.75
N GLY A 228 3.32 -26.53 -35.51
CA GLY A 228 2.20 -25.63 -35.20
C GLY A 228 2.58 -24.29 -34.59
N GLY A 229 3.87 -23.89 -34.54
CA GLY A 229 4.27 -22.54 -34.16
C GLY A 229 3.89 -22.06 -32.75
N GLY A 230 3.37 -22.94 -31.89
CA GLY A 230 3.09 -22.64 -30.49
C GLY A 230 4.36 -22.81 -29.66
N SER A 231 4.88 -21.71 -29.12
CA SER A 231 5.90 -21.77 -28.07
C SER A 231 5.34 -22.54 -26.88
N THR A 232 5.90 -23.71 -26.57
CA THR A 232 5.57 -24.51 -25.37
C THR A 232 6.17 -23.92 -24.08
N GLY A 233 6.32 -22.59 -24.03
CA GLY A 233 6.42 -21.86 -22.77
C GLY A 233 5.02 -21.37 -22.46
N THR A 234 4.54 -21.55 -21.23
CA THR A 234 3.29 -20.97 -20.76
C THR A 234 3.39 -19.45 -20.89
N VAL A 235 2.93 -18.91 -22.02
CA VAL A 235 2.78 -17.45 -22.20
C VAL A 235 1.65 -17.04 -21.29
N ARG A 236 1.95 -16.88 -20.00
CA ARG A 236 1.03 -16.22 -19.07
C ARG A 236 0.76 -14.85 -19.65
N ASN A 237 -0.52 -14.49 -19.73
CA ASN A 237 -0.89 -13.14 -20.13
C ASN A 237 -0.19 -12.16 -19.17
N LEU A 238 0.55 -11.21 -19.73
CA LEU A 238 1.26 -10.17 -18.94
C LEU A 238 0.30 -9.28 -18.15
N ARG A 239 -0.97 -9.26 -18.55
CA ARG A 239 -2.03 -8.55 -17.83
C ARG A 239 -2.41 -9.35 -16.58
N ILE A 240 -2.18 -8.72 -15.44
CA ILE A 240 -2.68 -9.13 -14.12
C ILE A 240 -4.22 -9.11 -14.18
N ARG A 241 -4.85 -10.21 -13.80
CA ARG A 241 -6.31 -10.39 -13.93
C ARG A 241 -7.06 -9.78 -12.75
N GLU A 242 -6.40 -9.71 -11.61
CA GLU A 242 -6.85 -9.13 -10.35
C GLU A 242 -7.05 -7.61 -10.48
N ASP A 243 -6.22 -6.96 -11.31
CA ASP A 243 -6.29 -5.52 -11.57
C ASP A 243 -7.35 -5.19 -12.64
N THR A 244 -8.47 -4.64 -12.19
CA THR A 244 -9.50 -4.09 -13.08
C THR A 244 -8.99 -2.83 -13.79
N ALA A 245 -9.23 -2.74 -15.10
CA ALA A 245 -8.89 -1.52 -15.84
C ALA A 245 -9.78 -0.35 -15.41
N LYS A 246 -9.23 0.88 -15.36
CA LYS A 246 -9.94 2.07 -14.86
C LYS A 246 -11.32 2.30 -15.51
N TYR A 247 -11.42 2.15 -16.83
CA TYR A 247 -12.68 2.34 -17.59
C TYR A 247 -13.71 1.23 -17.40
N LEU A 248 -13.36 0.14 -16.69
CA LEU A 248 -14.28 -0.93 -16.32
C LEU A 248 -14.80 -0.79 -14.89
N LEU A 249 -14.30 0.19 -14.12
CA LEU A 249 -14.78 0.46 -12.76
C LEU A 249 -16.24 0.92 -12.78
N ASN A 250 -16.62 1.73 -13.77
CA ASN A 250 -17.99 2.13 -14.03
C ASN A 250 -18.28 2.02 -15.54
N LEU A 251 -19.32 1.26 -15.92
CA LEU A 251 -19.71 1.03 -17.32
C LEU A 251 -20.71 2.08 -17.83
N ASP A 252 -21.18 2.98 -16.96
CA ASP A 252 -22.04 4.08 -17.36
C ASP A 252 -21.27 5.05 -18.27
N VAL A 253 -21.89 5.39 -19.41
CA VAL A 253 -21.28 6.24 -20.44
C VAL A 253 -20.93 7.64 -19.93
N ASN A 254 -21.69 8.12 -18.93
CA ASN A 254 -21.54 9.46 -18.34
C ASN A 254 -20.79 9.45 -17.00
N SER A 255 -20.00 8.41 -16.72
CA SER A 255 -19.17 8.32 -15.52
C SER A 255 -17.92 9.23 -15.63
N ALA A 256 -16.73 8.71 -15.38
CA ALA A 256 -15.49 9.47 -15.52
C ALA A 256 -14.85 9.26 -16.90
N TYR A 257 -14.38 10.35 -17.50
CA TYR A 257 -13.68 10.28 -18.77
C TYR A 257 -12.31 9.58 -18.61
N TYR A 258 -12.13 8.49 -19.35
CA TYR A 258 -10.86 7.79 -19.51
C TYR A 258 -10.21 8.17 -20.83
N ASP A 259 -9.01 8.74 -20.79
CA ASP A 259 -8.20 8.97 -22.00
C ASP A 259 -7.39 7.71 -22.33
N PRO A 260 -7.74 6.94 -23.37
CA PRO A 260 -7.02 5.71 -23.73
C PRO A 260 -5.60 5.97 -24.26
N LYS A 261 -5.29 7.20 -24.69
CA LYS A 261 -3.96 7.55 -25.21
C LYS A 261 -2.94 7.60 -24.08
N THR A 262 -3.25 8.38 -23.04
CA THR A 262 -2.39 8.51 -21.85
C THR A 262 -2.70 7.48 -20.77
N ARG A 263 -3.78 6.71 -20.93
CA ARG A 263 -4.30 5.73 -19.97
C ARG A 263 -4.60 6.36 -18.60
N SER A 264 -5.06 7.62 -18.61
CA SER A 264 -5.37 8.38 -17.40
C SER A 264 -6.88 8.56 -17.23
N MET A 265 -7.34 8.52 -15.98
CA MET A 265 -8.71 8.83 -15.59
C MET A 265 -8.64 9.93 -14.54
N ARG A 266 -9.24 11.08 -14.84
CA ARG A 266 -9.00 12.29 -14.04
C ARG A 266 -9.92 12.32 -12.82
N GLU A 267 -11.22 12.21 -13.09
CA GLU A 267 -12.27 12.23 -12.09
C GLU A 267 -12.47 10.83 -11.47
N ASP A 268 -13.14 10.81 -10.33
CA ASP A 268 -13.58 9.58 -9.67
C ASP A 268 -14.72 8.93 -10.46
N PRO A 269 -14.60 7.66 -10.91
CA PRO A 269 -15.69 6.95 -11.60
C PRO A 269 -16.90 6.65 -10.71
N LEU A 270 -16.73 6.66 -9.38
CA LEU A 270 -17.77 6.29 -8.40
C LEU A 270 -17.84 7.32 -7.26
N PRO A 271 -18.28 8.56 -7.52
CA PRO A 271 -18.25 9.64 -6.52
C PRO A 271 -19.10 9.33 -5.27
N ASP A 272 -20.24 8.67 -5.44
CA ASP A 272 -21.23 8.45 -4.36
C ASP A 272 -20.88 7.32 -3.38
N MET A 273 -19.88 6.48 -3.67
CA MET A 273 -19.45 5.41 -2.76
C MET A 273 -18.64 5.95 -1.57
N ASP A 274 -18.53 5.16 -0.49
CA ASP A 274 -17.70 5.51 0.65
C ASP A 274 -16.20 5.48 0.27
N PRO A 275 -15.42 6.54 0.55
CA PRO A 275 -13.98 6.59 0.29
C PRO A 275 -13.15 5.40 0.80
N ASN A 276 -13.56 4.73 1.88
CA ASN A 276 -12.80 3.59 2.43
C ASN A 276 -12.98 2.30 1.63
N GLU A 277 -14.10 2.16 0.92
CA GLU A 277 -14.40 0.99 0.08
C GLU A 277 -13.91 1.17 -1.35
N LYS A 278 -13.56 2.41 -1.74
CA LYS A 278 -13.06 2.74 -3.08
C LYS A 278 -11.62 2.25 -3.24
N PHE A 279 -11.43 1.32 -4.18
CA PHE A 279 -10.10 0.94 -4.66
C PHE A 279 -9.40 2.09 -5.42
N TYR A 280 -10.17 2.92 -6.13
CA TYR A 280 -9.66 4.00 -6.97
C TYR A 280 -10.58 5.21 -6.94
N ALA A 281 -10.02 6.39 -6.62
CA ALA A 281 -10.77 7.64 -6.49
C ALA A 281 -10.34 8.72 -7.50
N GLY A 282 -9.79 8.30 -8.65
CA GLY A 282 -9.32 9.21 -9.72
C GLY A 282 -7.85 9.62 -9.60
N ASP A 283 -7.23 9.93 -10.74
CA ASP A 283 -5.82 10.37 -10.78
C ASP A 283 -5.63 11.77 -10.17
N ASN A 284 -6.67 12.62 -10.15
CA ASN A 284 -6.59 13.96 -9.56
C ASN A 284 -6.34 13.90 -8.04
N GLN A 285 -7.00 12.97 -7.33
CA GLN A 285 -6.80 12.77 -5.90
C GLN A 285 -5.38 12.31 -5.60
N ASN A 286 -4.86 11.35 -6.37
CA ASN A 286 -3.50 10.84 -6.21
C ASN A 286 -2.41 11.86 -6.56
N ARG A 287 -2.69 12.78 -7.51
CA ARG A 287 -1.76 13.87 -7.87
C ARG A 287 -1.66 14.95 -6.81
N LEU A 288 -2.71 15.13 -6.01
CA LEU A 288 -2.79 16.15 -4.99
C LEU A 288 -2.46 15.62 -3.60
N SER A 289 -2.26 14.31 -3.39
CA SER A 289 -2.03 13.74 -2.07
C SER A 289 -0.53 13.52 -1.74
N GLY A 290 -0.27 13.23 -0.46
CA GLY A 290 1.08 12.89 0.04
C GLY A 290 2.06 14.05 -0.01
N GLN A 291 3.31 13.75 -0.38
CA GLN A 291 4.44 14.70 -0.39
C GLN A 291 4.24 15.86 -1.38
N ALA A 292 3.33 15.73 -2.36
CA ALA A 292 3.01 16.81 -3.28
C ALA A 292 2.41 18.02 -2.55
N LEU A 293 1.62 17.82 -1.50
CA LEU A 293 1.08 18.92 -0.68
C LEU A 293 2.17 19.61 0.12
N ASP A 294 3.04 18.85 0.77
CA ASP A 294 4.16 19.39 1.53
C ASP A 294 5.10 20.20 0.63
N PHE A 295 5.38 19.68 -0.57
CA PHE A 295 6.18 20.39 -1.57
C PHE A 295 5.49 21.68 -2.06
N LYS A 296 4.16 21.67 -2.25
CA LYS A 296 3.40 22.88 -2.57
C LYS A 296 3.45 23.91 -1.45
N GLN A 297 3.27 23.50 -0.20
CA GLN A 297 3.38 24.38 0.96
C GLN A 297 4.79 24.99 1.07
N LEU A 298 5.82 24.18 0.84
CA LEU A 298 7.20 24.63 0.81
C LEU A 298 7.43 25.65 -0.32
N ASN A 299 6.88 25.41 -1.53
CA ASN A 299 6.88 26.38 -2.65
C ASN A 299 6.24 27.72 -2.27
N VAL A 300 5.06 27.69 -1.66
CA VAL A 300 4.39 28.91 -1.20
C VAL A 300 5.25 29.64 -0.17
N HIS A 301 5.82 28.92 0.81
CA HIS A 301 6.71 29.51 1.82
C HIS A 301 7.96 30.14 1.21
N ALA A 302 8.58 29.51 0.21
CA ALA A 302 9.75 30.08 -0.47
C ALA A 302 9.40 31.36 -1.25
N TRP A 303 8.25 31.39 -1.92
CA TRP A 303 7.77 32.62 -2.59
C TRP A 303 7.50 33.74 -1.59
N GLU A 304 6.83 33.44 -0.47
CA GLU A 304 6.60 34.43 0.60
C GLU A 304 7.90 34.93 1.22
N ALA A 305 8.89 34.05 1.41
CA ALA A 305 10.21 34.41 1.93
C ALA A 305 10.97 35.30 0.94
N PHE A 306 10.87 35.00 -0.35
CA PHE A 306 11.46 35.79 -1.43
C PHE A 306 10.84 37.19 -1.51
N GLU A 307 9.52 37.31 -1.42
CA GLU A 307 8.83 38.61 -1.35
C GLU A 307 9.24 39.44 -0.13
N LYS A 308 9.55 38.77 1.00
CA LYS A 308 10.10 39.41 2.21
C LYS A 308 11.58 39.78 2.10
N GLY A 309 12.25 39.42 1.00
CA GLY A 309 13.65 39.73 0.73
C GLY A 309 14.65 38.68 1.19
N HIS A 310 14.21 37.49 1.60
CA HIS A 310 15.11 36.36 1.85
C HIS A 310 15.38 35.60 0.55
N ASP A 311 16.66 35.43 0.20
CA ASP A 311 17.04 34.66 -0.99
C ASP A 311 16.95 33.15 -0.73
N VAL A 312 15.74 32.62 -0.89
CA VAL A 312 15.42 31.20 -0.70
C VAL A 312 14.80 30.66 -1.97
N HIS A 313 15.48 29.72 -2.62
CA HIS A 313 15.00 29.09 -3.85
C HIS A 313 15.05 27.57 -3.73
N ILE A 314 13.94 26.91 -4.05
CA ILE A 314 13.74 25.48 -3.76
C ILE A 314 14.58 24.60 -4.67
N GLN A 315 14.70 24.94 -5.95
CA GLN A 315 15.49 24.18 -6.88
C GLN A 315 17.00 24.47 -6.74
N ALA A 316 17.38 25.61 -6.16
CA ALA A 316 18.78 26.00 -6.03
C ALA A 316 19.38 25.51 -4.71
N ALA A 317 18.65 25.68 -3.61
CA ALA A 317 19.05 25.26 -2.27
C ALA A 317 17.87 24.55 -1.55
N PRO A 318 17.49 23.33 -1.99
CA PRO A 318 16.32 22.62 -1.47
C PRO A 318 16.43 22.30 0.03
N SER A 319 17.61 21.90 0.50
CA SER A 319 17.86 21.56 1.90
C SER A 319 17.75 22.79 2.82
N GLN A 320 18.24 23.94 2.35
CA GLN A 320 18.10 25.21 3.06
C GLN A 320 16.62 25.61 3.14
N ALA A 321 15.89 25.54 2.03
CA ALA A 321 14.46 25.85 1.99
C ALA A 321 13.64 24.93 2.91
N GLU A 322 13.95 23.63 2.94
CA GLU A 322 13.32 22.67 3.83
C GLU A 322 13.60 22.97 5.31
N LEU A 323 14.86 23.26 5.66
CA LEU A 323 15.26 23.59 7.03
C LEU A 323 14.55 24.86 7.51
N LEU A 324 14.52 25.90 6.68
CA LEU A 324 13.78 27.13 6.97
C LEU A 324 12.27 26.87 7.13
N HIS A 325 11.69 26.01 6.30
CA HIS A 325 10.28 25.65 6.39
C HIS A 325 9.97 24.83 7.67
N LYS A 326 10.85 23.93 8.10
CA LYS A 326 10.73 23.22 9.39
C LYS A 326 10.80 24.19 10.56
N ASN A 327 11.76 25.10 10.55
CA ASN A 327 11.86 26.17 11.56
C ASN A 327 10.61 27.05 11.56
N TYR A 328 10.08 27.39 10.39
CA TYR A 328 8.83 28.12 10.25
C TYR A 328 7.64 27.36 10.85
N LYS A 329 7.49 26.05 10.60
CA LYS A 329 6.43 25.22 11.22
C LYS A 329 6.53 25.25 12.75
N VAL A 330 7.72 25.05 13.32
CA VAL A 330 7.95 25.11 14.77
C VAL A 330 7.61 26.50 15.33
N ASN A 331 8.06 27.57 14.66
CA ASN A 331 7.78 28.94 15.09
C ASN A 331 6.29 29.29 14.95
N LYS A 332 5.62 28.79 13.91
CA LYS A 332 4.17 28.97 13.71
C LYS A 332 3.37 28.31 14.82
N ASP A 333 3.76 27.13 15.27
CA ASP A 333 3.07 26.44 16.37
C ASP A 333 3.30 27.13 17.72
N LYS A 334 4.52 27.63 17.98
CA LYS A 334 4.80 28.51 19.14
C LYS A 334 3.99 29.82 19.09
N LEU A 335 3.85 30.43 17.92
CA LEU A 335 3.02 31.62 17.76
C LEU A 335 1.54 31.32 17.97
N LYS A 336 1.05 30.14 17.54
CA LYS A 336 -0.33 29.71 17.83
C LYS A 336 -0.56 29.48 19.31
N SER A 337 0.38 28.85 20.03
CA SER A 337 0.25 28.64 21.48
C SER A 337 0.26 29.98 22.22
N HIS A 338 1.20 30.87 21.91
CA HIS A 338 1.24 32.22 22.48
C HIS A 338 -0.02 33.04 22.12
N SER A 339 -0.54 32.91 20.89
CA SER A 339 -1.80 33.56 20.51
C SER A 339 -2.98 33.00 21.31
N LYS A 340 -3.03 31.68 21.53
CA LYS A 340 -4.05 31.04 22.37
C LYS A 340 -3.96 31.49 23.82
N GLU A 341 -2.76 31.56 24.39
CA GLU A 341 -2.50 32.04 25.76
C GLU A 341 -2.90 33.51 25.91
N THR A 342 -2.48 34.38 25.00
CA THR A 342 -2.86 35.81 25.05
C THR A 342 -4.35 36.04 24.85
N ILE A 343 -5.04 35.23 24.03
CA ILE A 343 -6.50 35.25 23.91
C ILE A 343 -7.13 34.78 25.24
N MET A 344 -6.61 33.70 25.83
CA MET A 344 -7.11 33.15 27.09
C MET A 344 -6.91 34.10 28.27
N GLU A 345 -5.81 34.86 28.32
CA GLU A 345 -5.56 35.90 29.33
C GLU A 345 -6.49 37.10 29.17
N LYS A 346 -6.77 37.51 27.92
CA LYS A 346 -7.59 38.70 27.64
C LYS A 346 -9.08 38.46 27.79
N TYR A 347 -9.55 37.27 27.40
CA TYR A 347 -10.98 36.96 27.33
C TYR A 347 -11.43 35.91 28.34
N GLY A 348 -10.51 35.27 29.06
CA GLY A 348 -10.80 34.16 29.96
C GLY A 348 -11.24 32.90 29.21
N ASN A 349 -11.24 31.76 29.90
CA ASN A 349 -11.77 30.51 29.37
C ASN A 349 -13.18 30.29 29.95
N ALA A 350 -14.23 30.63 29.19
CA ALA A 350 -15.61 30.41 29.62
C ALA A 350 -15.98 28.92 29.83
N ALA A 351 -15.16 28.00 29.30
CA ALA A 351 -15.34 26.55 29.44
C ALA A 351 -14.64 25.95 30.67
N VAL A 352 -13.77 26.72 31.34
CA VAL A 352 -13.26 26.32 32.66
C VAL A 352 -14.30 26.81 33.65
N GLU A 353 -15.16 25.91 34.14
CA GLU A 353 -15.86 26.17 35.39
C GLU A 353 -14.77 26.44 36.43
N GLU A 354 -14.62 27.68 36.86
CA GLU A 354 -13.70 28.00 37.95
C GLU A 354 -14.07 27.07 39.10
N PRO A 355 -13.15 26.18 39.56
CA PRO A 355 -13.44 25.38 40.73
C PRO A 355 -13.62 26.40 41.85
N LEU A 356 -14.87 26.60 42.25
CA LEU A 356 -15.23 27.52 43.32
C LEU A 356 -14.25 27.24 44.47
N PRO A 357 -13.60 28.28 45.03
CA PRO A 357 -12.62 28.08 46.10
C PRO A 357 -13.24 27.18 47.16
N ARG A 358 -12.46 26.22 47.67
CA ARG A 358 -12.95 25.15 48.56
C ARG A 358 -13.76 25.67 49.75
N GLU A 359 -13.50 26.92 50.16
CA GLU A 359 -14.23 27.66 51.19
C GLU A 359 -15.70 27.96 50.83
N LEU A 360 -16.00 28.23 49.54
CA LEU A 360 -17.37 28.39 49.04
C LEU A 360 -18.06 27.04 48.81
N LEU A 361 -17.30 26.01 48.45
CA LEU A 361 -17.83 24.66 48.21
C LEU A 361 -18.18 23.93 49.52
N LEU A 362 -17.45 24.25 50.60
CA LEU A 362 -17.63 23.70 51.95
C LEU A 362 -18.20 24.74 52.93
N GLY A 363 -19.09 25.61 52.45
CA GLY A 363 -19.69 26.72 53.20
C GLY A 363 -20.52 26.32 54.43
N GLN A 364 -19.86 25.82 55.48
CA GLN A 364 -20.36 25.84 56.85
C GLN A 364 -19.60 26.94 57.60
N SER A 365 -20.29 28.03 57.92
CA SER A 365 -19.73 29.17 58.67
C SER A 365 -19.69 28.95 60.19
N GLU A 366 -19.99 27.74 60.67
CA GLU A 366 -20.15 27.44 62.08
C GLU A 366 -19.04 26.50 62.55
N LYS A 367 -18.12 27.02 63.37
CA LYS A 367 -17.20 26.20 64.17
C LYS A 367 -17.91 25.82 65.47
N GLU A 368 -18.35 24.58 65.60
CA GLU A 368 -18.82 24.05 66.89
C GLU A 368 -17.66 24.03 67.89
N VAL A 369 -17.83 24.76 68.99
CA VAL A 369 -16.91 24.76 70.14
C VAL A 369 -17.70 24.23 71.33
N GLU A 370 -17.38 23.01 71.75
CA GLU A 370 -18.02 22.39 72.91
C GLU A 370 -17.32 22.86 74.19
N TYR A 371 -18.08 23.50 75.09
CA TYR A 371 -17.61 23.92 76.40
C TYR A 371 -18.08 22.95 77.48
N ASP A 372 -17.18 22.59 78.38
CA ASP A 372 -17.53 21.88 79.61
C ASP A 372 -18.38 22.79 80.54
N ARG A 373 -19.04 22.21 81.55
CA ARG A 373 -19.85 22.96 82.53
C ARG A 373 -19.07 24.03 83.32
N ALA A 374 -17.73 23.97 83.28
CA ALA A 374 -16.79 24.94 83.84
C ALA A 374 -16.22 25.94 82.82
N GLY A 375 -16.71 25.96 81.58
CA GLY A 375 -16.31 26.91 80.53
C GLY A 375 -14.98 26.59 79.84
N ARG A 376 -14.45 25.36 79.96
CA ARG A 376 -13.24 24.92 79.25
C ARG A 376 -13.61 24.25 77.93
N VAL A 377 -12.91 24.61 76.85
CA VAL A 377 -13.12 24.05 75.51
C VAL A 377 -12.61 22.61 75.45
N ILE A 378 -13.47 21.65 75.09
CA ILE A 378 -13.12 20.22 74.97
C ILE A 378 -12.82 19.84 73.51
N LYS A 379 -13.55 20.41 72.54
CA LYS A 379 -13.39 20.16 71.11
C LYS A 379 -13.54 21.46 70.31
N GLY A 380 -12.76 21.58 69.23
CA GLY A 380 -12.87 22.67 68.25
C GLY A 380 -11.68 23.62 68.16
N GLN A 381 -10.65 23.48 69.01
CA GLN A 381 -9.45 24.32 68.93
C GLN A 381 -8.27 23.53 68.35
N GLU A 382 -7.85 23.89 67.14
CA GLU A 382 -6.63 23.36 66.52
C GLU A 382 -5.43 23.72 67.41
N MET A 383 -4.68 22.71 67.86
CA MET A 383 -3.50 22.91 68.68
C MET A 383 -2.40 23.54 67.83
N ALA A 384 -2.04 24.79 68.10
CA ALA A 384 -0.85 25.41 67.52
C ALA A 384 0.39 24.64 68.02
N LEU A 385 1.22 24.15 67.08
CA LEU A 385 2.49 23.51 67.40
C LEU A 385 3.40 24.52 68.14
N PRO A 386 3.91 24.19 69.34
CA PRO A 386 4.77 25.11 70.08
C PRO A 386 6.12 25.26 69.37
N LYS A 387 6.49 26.49 69.03
CA LYS A 387 7.86 26.83 68.61
C LYS A 387 8.82 26.57 69.77
N SER A 388 9.99 26.00 69.50
CA SER A 388 10.98 25.70 70.54
C SER A 388 11.51 26.99 71.19
N LYS A 389 12.04 26.86 72.42
CA LYS A 389 12.55 27.99 73.24
C LYS A 389 13.81 28.66 72.62
N TYR A 390 14.42 28.01 71.64
CA TYR A 390 15.66 28.47 71.01
C TYR A 390 15.36 29.09 69.66
N GLU A 391 16.11 30.12 69.29
CA GLU A 391 16.04 30.70 67.95
C GLU A 391 16.59 29.68 66.95
N GLU A 392 15.70 28.99 66.24
CA GLU A 392 16.04 28.14 65.10
C GLU A 392 16.42 29.02 63.90
N ASP A 393 17.28 28.51 63.03
CA ASP A 393 17.71 29.18 61.77
C ASP A 393 18.49 30.50 61.93
N VAL A 394 19.28 30.65 62.99
CA VAL A 394 20.25 31.77 63.11
C VAL A 394 21.49 31.50 62.27
N PHE A 395 21.55 32.16 61.11
CA PHE A 395 22.67 32.14 60.19
C PHE A 395 23.71 33.20 60.53
N ILE A 396 24.91 32.78 60.94
CA ILE A 396 26.02 33.69 61.25
C ILE A 396 26.76 34.00 59.94
N ASN A 397 27.16 35.26 59.71
CA ASN A 397 28.07 35.70 58.64
C ASN A 397 27.76 35.19 57.20
N ASN A 398 26.50 35.30 56.78
CA ASN A 398 25.98 34.95 55.44
C ASN A 398 26.14 33.47 55.04
N HIS A 399 26.17 32.55 56.02
CA HIS A 399 26.07 31.11 55.75
C HIS A 399 24.61 30.69 55.57
N ASN A 400 24.31 29.77 54.65
CA ASN A 400 22.95 29.22 54.45
C ASN A 400 22.63 28.02 55.36
N SER A 401 23.53 27.70 56.29
CA SER A 401 23.45 26.54 57.17
C SER A 401 24.00 26.87 58.54
N VAL A 402 23.42 26.29 59.60
CA VAL A 402 23.89 26.45 60.97
C VAL A 402 25.26 25.77 61.17
N TRP A 403 26.08 26.29 62.07
CA TRP A 403 27.34 25.67 62.48
C TRP A 403 27.13 24.26 63.04
N GLY A 404 27.86 23.27 62.54
CA GLY A 404 27.65 21.86 62.90
C GLY A 404 26.73 21.09 61.95
N SER A 405 26.28 21.73 60.86
CA SER A 405 25.54 21.08 59.78
C SER A 405 26.40 20.18 58.88
N TRP A 406 27.73 20.21 59.04
CA TRP A 406 28.67 19.42 58.27
C TRP A 406 29.81 18.89 59.16
N TRP A 407 30.32 17.71 58.87
CA TRP A 407 31.36 17.01 59.64
C TRP A 407 32.36 16.33 58.72
N LYS A 408 33.66 16.55 58.96
CA LYS A 408 34.76 15.85 58.28
C LYS A 408 35.99 15.81 59.19
N ASP A 409 36.71 14.69 59.19
CA ASP A 409 37.99 14.50 59.90
C ASP A 409 38.00 15.02 61.34
N HIS A 410 37.00 14.63 62.14
CA HIS A 410 36.83 15.03 63.54
C HIS A 410 36.56 16.52 63.79
N GLN A 411 36.18 17.28 62.77
CA GLN A 411 35.85 18.70 62.86
C GLN A 411 34.44 19.00 62.34
N TRP A 412 33.72 19.86 63.08
CA TRP A 412 32.43 20.40 62.67
C TRP A 412 32.63 21.63 61.78
N GLY A 413 31.76 21.81 60.80
CA GLY A 413 31.78 22.95 59.88
C GLY A 413 30.40 23.33 59.36
N TYR A 414 30.39 24.26 58.42
CA TYR A 414 29.19 24.72 57.71
C TYR A 414 28.96 23.92 56.43
N LYS A 415 27.74 23.45 56.20
CA LYS A 415 27.37 22.70 54.98
C LYS A 415 27.48 23.54 53.70
N CYS A 416 27.19 24.84 53.76
CA CYS A 416 27.21 25.71 52.59
C CYS A 416 28.61 25.96 51.99
N CYS A 417 29.65 25.92 52.82
CA CYS A 417 31.00 26.37 52.45
C CYS A 417 32.12 25.37 52.84
N HIS A 418 31.78 24.25 53.50
CA HIS A 418 32.69 23.24 54.06
C HIS A 418 33.82 23.81 54.96
N SER A 419 33.63 25.03 55.48
CA SER A 419 34.59 25.67 56.38
C SER A 419 34.48 25.07 57.78
N THR A 420 35.62 24.63 58.34
CA THR A 420 35.78 24.12 59.71
C THR A 420 36.14 25.21 60.72
N VAL A 421 36.05 26.50 60.34
CA VAL A 421 36.33 27.63 61.23
C VAL A 421 35.03 28.34 61.60
N ARG A 422 34.73 28.38 62.91
CA ARG A 422 33.53 29.04 63.43
C ARG A 422 33.62 30.55 63.22
N ASN A 423 32.52 31.17 62.77
CA ASN A 423 32.41 32.60 62.42
C ASN A 423 33.21 33.08 61.19
N SER A 424 33.69 32.20 60.31
CA SER A 424 34.19 32.62 59.00
C SER A 424 33.06 33.22 58.13
N TYR A 425 33.39 34.06 57.15
CA TYR A 425 32.44 34.45 56.09
C TYR A 425 32.24 33.30 55.11
N CYS A 426 31.02 33.13 54.58
CA CYS A 426 30.78 32.05 53.63
C CYS A 426 31.47 32.33 52.28
N THR A 427 32.32 31.39 51.86
CA THR A 427 33.06 31.38 50.59
C THR A 427 32.29 30.79 49.41
N GLY A 428 31.01 30.47 49.60
CA GLY A 428 30.15 29.76 48.65
C GLY A 428 30.74 28.45 48.09
N ALA A 429 30.36 28.13 46.85
CA ALA A 429 30.89 26.99 46.11
C ALA A 429 32.41 27.08 45.86
N ALA A 430 32.98 28.28 45.81
CA ALA A 430 34.42 28.49 45.62
C ALA A 430 35.25 27.93 46.81
N GLY A 431 34.67 27.88 48.02
CA GLY A 431 35.32 27.23 49.16
C GLY A 431 35.46 25.71 49.00
N ILE A 432 34.48 25.08 48.36
CA ILE A 432 34.46 23.63 48.11
C ILE A 432 35.49 23.28 47.03
N GLU A 433 35.54 24.06 45.95
CA GLU A 433 36.51 23.89 44.88
C GLU A 433 37.95 24.11 45.36
N ALA A 434 38.18 25.13 46.20
CA ALA A 434 39.49 25.37 46.79
C ALA A 434 39.93 24.23 47.73
N ALA A 435 39.03 23.68 48.54
CA ALA A 435 39.34 22.54 49.40
C ALA A 435 39.68 21.27 48.58
N ALA A 436 38.93 20.99 47.51
CA ALA A 436 39.23 19.89 46.59
C ALA A 436 40.59 20.09 45.89
N ALA A 437 40.90 21.30 45.43
CA ALA A 437 42.19 21.61 44.82
C ALA A 437 43.36 21.45 45.80
N VAL A 438 43.19 21.79 47.08
CA VAL A 438 44.21 21.54 48.12
C VAL A 438 44.41 20.04 48.36
N GLU A 439 43.34 19.24 48.35
CA GLU A 439 43.45 17.78 48.45
C GLU A 439 44.18 17.18 47.25
N ASP A 440 43.89 17.65 46.04
CA ASP A 440 44.57 17.19 44.83
C ASP A 440 46.03 17.63 44.80
N LEU A 441 46.36 18.81 45.32
CA LEU A 441 47.75 19.25 45.53
C LEU A 441 48.46 18.42 46.60
N MET A 442 47.79 18.05 47.69
CA MET A 442 48.34 17.12 48.68
C MET A 442 48.60 15.75 48.07
N LYS A 443 47.65 15.18 47.31
CA LYS A 443 47.84 13.92 46.58
C LYS A 443 48.99 14.01 45.57
N ALA A 444 49.09 15.11 44.83
CA ALA A 444 50.19 15.33 43.89
C ALA A 444 51.55 15.44 44.61
N ASN A 445 51.59 16.05 45.80
CA ASN A 445 52.80 16.12 46.62
C ASN A 445 53.14 14.78 47.26
N ILE A 446 52.15 13.97 47.65
CA ILE A 446 52.35 12.59 48.13
C ILE A 446 52.90 11.73 46.98
N ALA A 447 52.31 11.81 45.78
CA ALA A 447 52.81 11.11 44.60
C ALA A 447 54.24 11.54 44.23
N LYS A 448 54.55 12.85 44.29
CA LYS A 448 55.93 13.34 44.10
C LYS A 448 56.87 12.82 45.19
N LYS A 449 56.40 12.72 46.43
CA LYS A 449 57.17 12.17 47.55
C LYS A 449 57.42 10.67 47.36
N GLU A 450 56.43 9.90 46.92
CA GLU A 450 56.54 8.47 46.55
C GLU A 450 57.51 8.26 45.38
N THR A 451 57.56 9.18 44.41
CA THR A 451 58.60 9.11 43.35
C THR A 451 60.00 9.53 43.82
N SER A 452 60.14 10.13 45.00
CA SER A 452 61.41 10.70 45.50
C SER A 452 61.97 10.00 46.75
N GLN A 453 61.19 9.13 47.40
CA GLN A 453 61.62 8.31 48.53
C GLN A 453 61.78 6.85 48.08
N ASP A 454 63.05 6.52 47.86
CA ASP A 454 63.70 5.21 47.83
C ASP A 454 63.25 4.15 46.82
N ALA A 455 64.16 3.88 45.88
CA ALA A 455 64.52 2.52 45.53
C ALA A 455 65.04 1.79 46.79
N PRO A 456 64.34 0.77 47.29
CA PRO A 456 64.88 -0.14 48.29
C PRO A 456 65.50 -1.35 47.58
N THR A 457 66.69 -1.72 48.04
CA THR A 457 67.34 -3.00 47.76
C THR A 457 66.37 -4.19 47.97
N PRO A 458 66.43 -5.23 47.12
CA PRO A 458 65.43 -6.29 47.11
C PRO A 458 65.51 -7.10 48.40
N THR A 459 64.37 -7.24 49.08
CA THR A 459 64.18 -8.18 50.17
C THR A 459 63.38 -9.36 49.63
N ASP A 460 63.98 -10.54 49.74
CA ASP A 460 63.41 -11.83 49.33
C ASP A 460 62.03 -12.06 49.94
N LEU A 461 60.99 -12.09 49.10
CA LEU A 461 59.71 -12.67 49.43
C LEU A 461 59.71 -14.12 48.96
N LYS A 462 60.09 -15.01 49.88
CA LYS A 462 59.88 -16.46 49.76
C LYS A 462 58.39 -16.73 49.49
N LYS A 463 58.06 -17.18 48.28
CA LYS A 463 56.77 -17.82 48.02
C LYS A 463 56.73 -19.17 48.74
N HIS A 464 55.66 -19.39 49.49
CA HIS A 464 55.41 -20.62 50.24
C HIS A 464 55.17 -21.77 49.25
N VAL A 465 56.01 -22.80 49.31
CA VAL A 465 55.88 -24.02 48.50
C VAL A 465 54.69 -24.83 49.03
N THR A 466 53.64 -24.94 48.23
CA THR A 466 52.60 -25.96 48.39
C THR A 466 53.03 -27.22 47.63
N TRP A 467 53.37 -28.23 48.42
CA TRP A 467 53.65 -29.65 48.12
C TRP A 467 53.47 -30.18 46.68
N GLY A 468 54.54 -30.76 46.13
CA GLY A 468 54.44 -31.92 45.24
C GLY A 468 54.69 -31.72 43.73
N THR A 469 55.78 -31.06 43.33
CA THR A 469 56.62 -31.40 42.15
C THR A 469 57.83 -30.45 42.10
N ASP A 470 59.05 -30.98 42.07
CA ASP A 470 60.28 -30.18 41.99
C ASP A 470 60.34 -29.43 40.65
N VAL A 471 60.31 -28.09 40.70
CA VAL A 471 60.60 -27.20 39.56
C VAL A 471 61.83 -26.37 39.96
N PRO A 472 62.89 -26.29 39.13
CA PRO A 472 64.04 -25.46 39.43
C PRO A 472 63.66 -23.96 39.48
N ASP A 473 64.10 -23.24 40.51
CA ASP A 473 63.71 -21.84 40.82
C ASP A 473 64.26 -20.77 39.84
N ASP A 474 64.98 -21.15 38.77
CA ASP A 474 65.62 -20.22 37.81
C ASP A 474 65.11 -20.40 36.36
N LEU A 475 63.79 -20.34 36.13
CA LEU A 475 63.19 -20.36 34.80
C LEU A 475 62.49 -19.04 34.47
N ILE A 476 63.06 -18.30 33.52
CA ILE A 476 62.46 -17.09 32.94
C ILE A 476 61.55 -17.56 31.80
N LEU A 477 60.24 -17.47 32.01
CA LEU A 477 59.23 -17.77 31.00
C LEU A 477 58.88 -16.50 30.24
N ASP A 478 58.68 -16.62 28.92
CA ASP A 478 58.24 -15.49 28.10
C ASP A 478 56.74 -15.27 28.30
N ASP A 479 56.35 -14.16 28.92
CA ASP A 479 54.95 -13.82 29.24
C ASP A 479 54.02 -13.88 28.00
N GLU A 480 54.53 -13.53 26.81
CA GLU A 480 53.76 -13.57 25.56
C GLU A 480 53.44 -15.01 25.13
N LYS A 481 54.39 -15.94 25.27
CA LYS A 481 54.19 -17.34 24.91
C LYS A 481 53.30 -18.07 25.92
N LEU A 482 53.40 -17.70 27.21
CA LEU A 482 52.51 -18.21 28.24
C LEU A 482 51.05 -17.73 28.03
N ALA A 483 50.86 -16.49 27.59
CA ALA A 483 49.53 -16.01 27.23
C ALA A 483 48.94 -16.74 26.01
N GLU A 484 49.79 -17.08 25.02
CA GLU A 484 49.39 -17.86 23.85
C GLU A 484 49.04 -19.31 24.21
N SER A 485 49.83 -19.96 25.07
CA SER A 485 49.56 -21.32 25.56
C SER A 485 48.28 -21.39 26.39
N LEU A 486 48.02 -20.39 27.25
CA LEU A 486 46.77 -20.29 27.99
C LEU A 486 45.56 -20.18 27.06
N LYS A 487 45.61 -19.36 26.00
CA LYS A 487 44.51 -19.26 25.01
C LYS A 487 44.26 -20.58 24.30
N LYS A 488 45.34 -21.25 23.86
CA LYS A 488 45.29 -22.55 23.20
C LYS A 488 44.68 -23.63 24.09
N GLU A 489 44.92 -23.57 25.40
CA GLU A 489 44.28 -24.49 26.34
C GLU A 489 42.78 -24.21 26.56
N ASP A 490 42.36 -22.93 26.59
CA ASP A 490 40.94 -22.59 26.64
C ASP A 490 40.17 -23.05 25.41
N GLU A 491 40.76 -22.90 24.22
CA GLU A 491 40.19 -23.42 22.98
C GLU A 491 40.07 -24.94 23.02
N ARG A 492 41.11 -25.64 23.50
CA ARG A 492 41.08 -27.09 23.68
C ARG A 492 39.99 -27.56 24.65
N ARG A 493 39.69 -26.77 25.68
CA ARG A 493 38.62 -27.07 26.67
C ARG A 493 37.23 -26.74 26.15
N ARG A 494 37.07 -25.75 25.26
CA ARG A 494 35.79 -25.38 24.63
C ARG A 494 35.36 -26.33 23.51
N GLU A 495 36.30 -27.03 22.88
CA GLU A 495 35.97 -28.06 21.88
C GLU A 495 35.41 -29.35 22.55
N GLU A 496 34.09 -29.44 22.69
CA GLU A 496 33.40 -30.72 22.96
C GLU A 496 33.58 -31.65 21.75
N ARG A 497 34.42 -32.68 21.90
CA ARG A 497 34.75 -33.62 20.81
C ARG A 497 33.68 -34.69 20.65
N ASP A 498 32.74 -34.44 19.75
CA ASP A 498 31.82 -35.44 19.21
C ASP A 498 32.60 -36.47 18.37
N GLU A 499 32.67 -37.73 18.82
CA GLU A 499 33.62 -38.75 18.33
C GLU A 499 33.44 -39.09 16.84
N ARG A 500 32.26 -38.82 16.26
CA ARG A 500 31.91 -39.14 14.87
C ARG A 500 32.54 -38.20 13.84
N LYS A 501 33.14 -37.08 14.26
CA LYS A 501 33.73 -36.06 13.35
C LYS A 501 35.27 -36.08 13.29
N ARG A 502 35.93 -37.06 13.93
CA ARG A 502 37.41 -37.18 13.88
C ARG A 502 37.86 -37.65 12.49
N LYS A 503 38.62 -36.80 11.77
CA LYS A 503 39.27 -37.15 10.50
C LYS A 503 40.43 -38.12 10.75
N TYR A 504 40.54 -39.16 9.92
CA TYR A 504 41.43 -40.32 10.09
C TYR A 504 42.94 -40.02 10.09
N ASN A 505 43.39 -38.84 9.66
CA ASN A 505 44.81 -38.46 9.66
C ASN A 505 45.04 -37.22 10.54
N VAL A 506 45.15 -37.41 11.86
CA VAL A 506 45.68 -36.39 12.78
C VAL A 506 47.17 -36.65 12.95
N LYS A 507 48.02 -35.71 12.52
CA LYS A 507 49.45 -35.70 12.90
C LYS A 507 49.54 -35.17 14.33
N TRP A 508 50.09 -35.98 15.24
CA TRP A 508 50.45 -35.55 16.58
C TRP A 508 51.79 -34.82 16.52
N ASN A 509 51.87 -33.62 17.11
CA ASN A 509 53.14 -32.98 17.45
C ASN A 509 53.37 -33.24 18.95
N ASP A 510 54.42 -33.99 19.30
CA ASP A 510 54.77 -34.37 20.68
C ASP A 510 55.66 -33.33 21.40
N GLU A 511 55.91 -32.18 20.79
CA GLU A 511 56.72 -31.11 21.38
C GLU A 511 55.85 -30.27 22.32
N VAL A 512 55.85 -30.61 23.61
CA VAL A 512 55.22 -29.81 24.67
C VAL A 512 56.26 -28.85 25.24
N THR A 513 56.00 -27.55 25.14
CA THR A 513 56.91 -26.53 25.70
C THR A 513 56.68 -26.37 27.21
N GLN A 514 57.62 -25.69 27.87
CA GLN A 514 57.57 -25.53 29.32
C GLN A 514 56.41 -24.61 29.75
N GLU A 515 56.08 -23.61 28.93
CA GLU A 515 54.93 -22.71 29.08
C GLU A 515 53.60 -23.45 28.86
N ASP A 516 53.56 -24.45 27.96
CA ASP A 516 52.37 -25.29 27.75
C ASP A 516 52.09 -26.18 28.98
N MET A 517 53.13 -26.66 29.65
CA MET A 517 53.01 -27.45 30.89
C MET A 517 52.58 -26.59 32.08
N GLU A 518 53.04 -25.34 32.15
CA GLU A 518 52.64 -24.41 33.21
C GLU A 518 51.22 -23.88 33.01
N ALA A 519 50.84 -23.52 31.78
CA ALA A 519 49.45 -23.19 31.46
C ALA A 519 48.51 -24.33 31.87
N TYR A 520 48.87 -25.57 31.51
CA TYR A 520 48.12 -26.76 31.92
C TYR A 520 48.06 -26.94 33.44
N ARG A 521 49.14 -26.69 34.17
CA ARG A 521 49.14 -26.73 35.64
C ARG A 521 48.24 -25.66 36.26
N MET A 522 48.27 -24.44 35.72
CA MET A 522 47.46 -23.31 36.18
C MET A 522 45.96 -23.54 35.96
N LYS A 523 45.59 -24.23 34.88
CA LYS A 523 44.20 -24.50 34.52
C LYS A 523 43.68 -25.86 34.95
N LYS A 524 44.56 -26.76 35.36
CA LYS A 524 44.20 -28.05 35.96
C LYS A 524 43.46 -27.78 37.27
N ILE A 525 42.14 -27.84 37.19
CA ILE A 525 41.26 -27.73 38.35
C ILE A 525 41.55 -28.93 39.27
N HIS A 526 41.98 -28.64 40.50
CA HIS A 526 41.95 -29.63 41.58
C HIS A 526 40.49 -29.88 41.95
N HIS A 527 39.95 -31.02 41.52
CA HIS A 527 38.57 -31.39 41.82
C HIS A 527 38.32 -31.64 43.32
N ASP A 528 39.38 -31.77 44.11
CA ASP A 528 39.34 -32.07 45.54
C ASP A 528 39.54 -30.82 46.46
N ASP A 529 39.49 -29.59 45.92
CA ASP A 529 39.60 -28.37 46.73
C ASP A 529 38.20 -27.87 47.21
N PRO A 530 37.90 -27.97 48.52
CA PRO A 530 36.60 -27.58 49.08
C PRO A 530 36.36 -26.06 49.15
N MET A 531 37.35 -25.20 48.86
CA MET A 531 37.16 -23.74 48.83
C MET A 531 36.73 -23.20 47.46
N LYS A 532 36.65 -24.06 46.43
CA LYS A 532 36.36 -23.65 45.05
C LYS A 532 35.01 -22.92 44.89
N ASP A 533 33.99 -23.30 45.65
CA ASP A 533 32.65 -22.70 45.56
C ASP A 533 32.54 -21.34 46.27
N PHE A 534 33.59 -20.88 46.96
CA PHE A 534 33.59 -19.67 47.79
C PHE A 534 34.43 -18.51 47.22
N LEU A 535 35.08 -18.70 46.08
CA LEU A 535 35.80 -17.66 45.35
C LEU A 535 34.91 -17.14 44.22
N HIS A 536 34.39 -15.91 44.38
CA HIS A 536 33.65 -15.18 43.35
C HIS A 536 34.57 -14.44 42.39
#